data_AF-K2PF29-F1
#
_entry.id   AF-K2PF29-F1
#
_cell.length_a   1.000
_cell.length_b   1.000
_cell.length_c   1.000
_cell.angle_alpha   90.00
_cell.angle_beta   90.00
_cell.angle_gamma   90.00
#
_symmetry.space_group_name_H-M   'P 1'
#
loop_
_entity.id
_entity.type
_entity.pdbx_description
1 polymer ?
#
loop_
_entity_poly.entity_id
_entity_poly.type
_entity_poly.pdbx_seq_one_letter_code
_entity_poly.pdbx_strand_id
1 'polypeptide(L)'
;LMMMVCCAGVCVAADPAVKHRCGFDAMMKKYGRLPTAVVREVPRRGQGAMQAYTAASEDGDDGWAPIRIKVSAEDMYDPSGHCTAAGDLRIDYDGRPITCEADDVLTEEKRSTILRQTLPAAIQLHSERLSVKPATGPLVVSQPDLGWCDNFTIPQKHRTVGVLGADMILYANIFPTAGGASAWAVPCLMTDNGRPFAAAANFDPRRIVATNLYVRVAAHELGHALGFHSDHFVALHMISEVPNVRGMSNVSVISTPKAKAMARQYHNCPTLEGIELEDEGGYDDALSHWKKRSMRDEMMTSVVEVGLYS
;
A
#
# COMPACT_ATOMS: atom_id res chain seq x y z
N LEU A 1 24.35 -20.49 56.37
CA LEU A 1 23.58 -19.39 55.76
C LEU A 1 24.00 -19.30 54.29
N MET A 2 23.33 -20.02 53.39
CA MET A 2 23.63 -20.01 51.95
C MET A 2 22.49 -19.25 51.26
N MET A 3 22.78 -18.03 50.78
CA MET A 3 21.83 -17.27 49.96
C MET A 3 21.87 -17.81 48.54
N MET A 4 20.76 -18.41 48.11
CA MET A 4 20.51 -18.79 46.73
C MET A 4 19.95 -17.56 46.02
N VAL A 5 20.77 -16.90 45.19
CA VAL A 5 20.34 -15.79 44.34
C VAL A 5 19.70 -16.38 43.08
N CYS A 6 18.37 -16.42 43.05
CA CYS A 6 17.62 -16.70 41.83
C CYS A 6 17.66 -15.44 40.94
N CYS A 7 18.57 -15.41 39.98
CA CYS A 7 18.46 -14.50 38.84
C CYS A 7 17.30 -14.97 37.95
N ALA A 8 16.11 -14.42 38.16
CA ALA A 8 15.04 -14.48 37.18
C ALA A 8 15.42 -13.59 35.99
N GLY A 9 16.16 -14.16 35.02
CA GLY A 9 16.31 -13.57 33.71
C GLY A 9 14.94 -13.59 33.04
N VAL A 10 14.28 -12.43 32.97
CA VAL A 10 13.12 -12.24 32.11
C VAL A 10 13.63 -12.28 30.68
N CYS A 11 13.60 -13.47 30.06
CA CYS A 11 13.62 -13.57 28.62
C CYS A 11 12.31 -12.95 28.12
N VAL A 12 12.38 -11.69 27.66
CA VAL A 12 11.31 -11.12 26.84
C VAL A 12 11.39 -11.84 25.49
N ALA A 13 10.66 -12.95 25.38
CA ALA A 13 10.36 -13.50 24.07
C ALA A 13 9.57 -12.44 23.31
N ALA A 14 10.10 -11.99 22.17
CA ALA A 14 9.33 -11.20 21.21
C ALA A 14 8.09 -12.01 20.83
N ASP A 15 6.90 -11.46 21.08
CA ASP A 15 5.62 -12.10 20.77
C ASP A 15 5.53 -12.36 19.25
N PRO A 16 5.52 -13.62 18.79
CA PRO A 16 5.49 -13.95 17.36
C PRO A 16 4.14 -13.63 16.69
N ALA A 17 3.12 -13.18 17.44
CA ALA A 17 1.74 -13.13 16.98
C ALA A 17 1.12 -11.71 16.95
N VAL A 18 1.92 -10.66 16.78
CA VAL A 18 1.34 -9.33 16.50
C VAL A 18 0.81 -9.34 15.06
N LYS A 19 -0.49 -9.64 14.91
CA LYS A 19 -1.22 -9.50 13.65
C LYS A 19 -1.03 -8.07 13.13
N HIS A 20 -0.62 -7.94 11.87
CA HIS A 20 -0.45 -6.64 11.24
C HIS A 20 -1.82 -5.93 11.15
N ARG A 21 -1.88 -4.72 11.70
CA ARG A 21 -2.96 -3.76 11.45
C ARG A 21 -2.51 -2.82 10.35
N CYS A 22 -3.42 -2.55 9.41
CA CYS A 22 -3.19 -1.68 8.27
C CYS A 22 -2.51 -0.36 8.70
N GLY A 23 -1.43 0.01 8.01
CA GLY A 23 -0.74 1.26 8.27
C GLY A 23 -1.34 2.45 7.52
N PHE A 24 -2.00 2.23 6.38
CA PHE A 24 -2.68 3.28 5.61
C PHE A 24 -3.67 4.09 6.47
N ASP A 25 -4.51 3.43 7.27
CA ASP A 25 -5.50 4.10 8.13
C ASP A 25 -4.84 5.09 9.10
N ALA A 26 -3.73 4.66 9.73
CA ALA A 26 -2.97 5.49 10.65
C ALA A 26 -2.41 6.75 9.95
N MET A 27 -2.07 6.64 8.67
CA MET A 27 -1.62 7.78 7.85
C MET A 27 -2.78 8.72 7.52
N MET A 28 -3.92 8.18 7.08
CA MET A 28 -5.08 9.00 6.66
C MET A 28 -5.72 9.78 7.81
N LYS A 29 -5.82 9.17 9.00
CA LYS A 29 -6.34 9.80 10.23
C LYS A 29 -5.62 11.08 10.64
N LYS A 30 -4.36 11.24 10.23
CA LYS A 30 -3.50 12.31 10.72
C LYS A 30 -3.32 13.47 9.74
N TYR A 31 -3.47 13.23 8.43
CA TYR A 31 -3.24 14.23 7.39
C TYR A 31 -4.49 14.65 6.61
N GLY A 32 -5.62 13.95 6.77
CA GLY A 32 -6.85 14.25 6.05
C GLY A 32 -6.77 13.88 4.57
N ARG A 33 -7.74 14.38 3.77
CA ARG A 33 -7.91 14.02 2.35
C ARG A 33 -6.68 14.35 1.51
N LEU A 34 -6.35 13.43 0.59
CA LEU A 34 -5.30 13.62 -0.40
C LEU A 34 -5.60 14.83 -1.31
N PRO A 35 -4.64 15.76 -1.55
CA PRO A 35 -4.81 16.84 -2.52
C PRO A 35 -5.00 16.27 -3.93
N THR A 36 -6.03 16.73 -4.64
CA THR A 36 -6.27 16.35 -6.05
C THR A 36 -5.35 17.17 -6.95
N ALA A 37 -4.09 16.74 -7.14
CA ALA A 37 -3.25 17.27 -8.20
C ALA A 37 -3.61 16.56 -9.53
N VAL A 38 -4.23 17.30 -10.45
CA VAL A 38 -4.85 16.82 -11.70
C VAL A 38 -3.97 17.32 -12.87
N VAL A 39 -3.28 16.44 -13.61
CA VAL A 39 -2.61 16.83 -14.87
C VAL A 39 -2.81 15.85 -16.05
N ARG A 40 -2.98 16.47 -17.22
CA ARG A 40 -3.26 15.92 -18.56
C ARG A 40 -2.08 15.18 -19.18
N GLU A 41 -2.30 13.93 -19.58
CA GLU A 41 -1.35 13.18 -20.41
C GLU A 41 -1.25 13.77 -21.83
N VAL A 42 -0.03 13.94 -22.34
CA VAL A 42 0.24 14.39 -23.72
C VAL A 42 0.76 13.19 -24.53
N PRO A 43 0.11 12.79 -25.63
CA PRO A 43 0.56 11.62 -26.39
C PRO A 43 1.82 11.91 -27.21
N ARG A 44 2.80 11.01 -27.20
CA ARG A 44 3.85 10.93 -28.24
C ARG A 44 4.20 9.50 -28.63
N ARG A 45 4.52 9.36 -29.92
CA ARG A 45 4.85 8.14 -30.69
C ARG A 45 6.21 7.54 -30.30
N GLY A 46 6.31 6.21 -30.33
CA GLY A 46 7.55 5.48 -30.65
C GLY A 46 7.77 4.21 -29.83
N GLN A 47 7.79 3.06 -30.52
CA GLN A 47 7.92 1.68 -30.01
C GLN A 47 9.30 1.34 -29.41
N GLY A 48 9.32 0.32 -28.53
CA GLY A 48 10.52 -0.43 -28.14
C GLY A 48 10.17 -1.67 -27.29
N ALA A 49 10.56 -2.86 -27.77
CA ALA A 49 10.10 -4.18 -27.35
C ALA A 49 10.72 -4.73 -26.04
N MET A 50 9.95 -5.55 -25.30
CA MET A 50 10.44 -6.68 -24.50
C MET A 50 9.30 -7.67 -24.18
N GLN A 51 9.45 -8.91 -24.68
CA GLN A 51 8.78 -10.16 -24.30
C GLN A 51 9.16 -10.53 -22.84
N ALA A 52 8.46 -11.36 -22.06
CA ALA A 52 7.27 -12.19 -22.21
C ALA A 52 6.77 -12.52 -20.79
N TYR A 53 5.46 -12.50 -20.57
CA TYR A 53 4.67 -13.51 -19.84
C TYR A 53 3.20 -13.21 -20.19
N THR A 54 2.72 -13.84 -21.26
CA THR A 54 1.32 -13.78 -21.71
C THR A 54 0.55 -14.90 -21.03
N ALA A 55 -0.35 -14.55 -20.11
CA ALA A 55 -1.62 -15.28 -20.02
C ALA A 55 -2.52 -14.69 -21.13
N ALA A 56 -2.94 -15.55 -22.04
CA ALA A 56 -3.66 -15.19 -23.25
C ALA A 56 -5.00 -14.48 -22.95
N SER A 57 -5.25 -13.35 -23.61
CA SER A 57 -6.59 -13.02 -24.07
C SER A 57 -6.67 -13.35 -25.56
N GLU A 58 -7.54 -14.30 -25.89
CA GLU A 58 -8.09 -14.43 -27.23
C GLU A 58 -8.86 -13.13 -27.54
N ASP A 59 -8.71 -12.63 -28.77
CA ASP A 59 -9.34 -11.43 -29.36
C ASP A 59 -8.73 -10.05 -29.06
N GLY A 60 -7.75 -9.66 -29.89
CA GLY A 60 -7.42 -8.26 -30.20
C GLY A 60 -6.66 -7.50 -29.11
N ASP A 61 -5.63 -6.76 -29.50
CA ASP A 61 -4.93 -5.80 -28.62
C ASP A 61 -5.91 -4.67 -28.23
N ASP A 62 -6.71 -4.90 -27.20
CA ASP A 62 -7.63 -3.93 -26.59
C ASP A 62 -6.89 -2.85 -25.77
N GLY A 63 -5.55 -2.89 -25.81
CA GLY A 63 -4.63 -1.93 -25.21
C GLY A 63 -4.43 -2.13 -23.70
N TRP A 64 -4.88 -3.24 -23.12
CA TRP A 64 -4.64 -3.57 -21.71
C TRP A 64 -3.40 -4.45 -21.54
N ALA A 65 -2.61 -4.16 -20.51
CA ALA A 65 -1.42 -4.95 -20.18
C ALA A 65 -1.18 -4.96 -18.65
N PRO A 66 -0.40 -5.92 -18.12
CA PRO A 66 -0.01 -5.93 -16.71
C PRO A 66 0.55 -4.59 -16.23
N ILE A 67 0.11 -4.15 -15.04
CA ILE A 67 0.60 -2.89 -14.45
C ILE A 67 2.11 -2.93 -14.20
N ARG A 68 2.80 -1.84 -14.54
CA ARG A 68 4.25 -1.67 -14.33
C ARG A 68 4.49 -0.71 -13.18
N ILE A 69 4.90 -1.24 -12.03
CA ILE A 69 5.27 -0.43 -10.86
C ILE A 69 6.79 -0.34 -10.78
N LYS A 70 7.35 0.87 -10.74
CA LYS A 70 8.79 1.08 -10.55
C LYS A 70 9.08 1.66 -9.18
N VAL A 71 10.05 1.08 -8.49
CA VAL A 71 10.43 1.50 -7.14
C VAL A 71 11.61 2.46 -7.19
N SER A 72 11.50 3.55 -6.44
CA SER A 72 12.58 4.48 -6.09
C SER A 72 12.88 4.32 -4.61
N ALA A 73 14.12 4.04 -4.24
CA ALA A 73 14.51 3.73 -2.86
C ALA A 73 15.64 4.64 -2.37
N GLU A 74 15.73 5.87 -2.89
CA GLU A 74 16.80 6.82 -2.58
C GLU A 74 16.98 7.02 -1.07
N ASP A 75 15.86 7.18 -0.33
CA ASP A 75 15.88 7.40 1.12
C ASP A 75 16.49 6.21 1.90
N MET A 76 16.47 5.00 1.34
CA MET A 76 17.14 3.84 1.93
C MET A 76 18.66 3.89 1.80
N TYR A 77 19.20 4.72 0.92
CA TYR A 77 20.65 4.88 0.67
C TYR A 77 21.19 6.24 1.15
N ASP A 78 20.32 7.23 1.36
CA ASP A 78 20.68 8.49 2.00
C ASP A 78 20.73 8.32 3.53
N PRO A 79 21.90 8.49 4.19
CA PRO A 79 22.02 8.38 5.64
C PRO A 79 21.09 9.31 6.44
N SER A 80 20.62 10.40 5.84
CA SER A 80 19.66 11.33 6.46
C SER A 80 18.20 10.84 6.37
N GLY A 81 17.89 9.98 5.40
CA GLY A 81 16.56 9.42 5.16
C GLY A 81 16.21 8.22 6.03
N HIS A 82 17.17 7.65 6.77
CA HIS A 82 16.94 6.50 7.65
C HIS A 82 17.82 6.48 8.90
N CYS A 83 17.47 5.62 9.85
CA CYS A 83 18.28 5.35 11.02
C CYS A 83 19.51 4.50 10.63
N THR A 84 20.71 5.05 10.81
CA THR A 84 21.99 4.38 10.49
C THR A 84 22.62 3.73 11.72
N ALA A 85 22.33 4.27 12.91
CA ALA A 85 22.77 3.73 14.19
C ALA A 85 21.75 4.03 15.30
N ALA A 86 21.78 3.24 16.38
CA ALA A 86 21.02 3.56 17.58
C ALA A 86 21.52 4.88 18.19
N GLY A 87 20.59 5.72 18.63
CA GLY A 87 20.86 7.07 19.11
C GLY A 87 20.82 8.14 18.02
N ASP A 88 20.69 7.77 16.74
CA ASP A 88 20.47 8.72 15.66
C ASP A 88 19.22 9.58 15.93
N LEU A 89 19.34 10.89 15.77
CA LEU A 89 18.21 11.81 15.77
C LEU A 89 17.67 11.94 14.35
N ARG A 90 16.37 11.70 14.18
CA ARG A 90 15.67 11.86 12.90
C ARG A 90 14.37 12.61 13.09
N ILE A 91 13.83 13.13 12.00
CA ILE A 91 12.48 13.69 11.96
C ILE A 91 11.59 12.63 11.32
N ASP A 92 10.52 12.24 12.01
CA ASP A 92 9.54 11.32 11.44
C ASP A 92 8.67 11.99 10.38
N TYR A 93 7.84 11.18 9.73
CA TYR A 93 6.90 11.64 8.70
C TYR A 93 5.90 12.69 9.20
N ASP A 94 5.78 12.87 10.52
CA ASP A 94 4.91 13.82 11.18
C ASP A 94 5.63 15.12 11.58
N GLY A 95 6.89 15.28 11.17
CA GLY A 95 7.72 16.41 11.55
C GLY A 95 8.20 16.36 13.00
N ARG A 96 8.09 15.21 13.68
CA ARG A 96 8.47 15.08 15.09
C ARG A 96 9.88 14.50 15.23
N PRO A 97 10.68 15.00 16.18
CA PRO A 97 11.98 14.42 16.46
C PRO A 97 11.82 13.05 17.11
N ILE A 98 12.54 12.07 16.58
CA ILE A 98 12.67 10.72 17.13
C ILE A 98 14.13 10.38 17.39
N THR A 99 14.36 9.50 18.36
CA THR A 99 15.66 8.88 18.60
C THR A 99 15.57 7.43 18.16
N CYS A 100 16.41 7.03 17.21
CA CYS A 100 16.43 5.68 16.69
C CYS A 100 16.91 4.69 17.75
N GLU A 101 16.19 3.59 17.94
CA GLU A 101 16.64 2.45 18.73
C GLU A 101 17.44 1.46 17.87
N ALA A 102 18.02 0.42 18.49
CA ALA A 102 18.78 -0.60 17.77
C ALA A 102 17.96 -1.30 16.68
N ASP A 103 16.69 -1.59 16.97
CA ASP A 103 15.79 -2.26 16.03
C ASP A 103 15.27 -1.32 14.93
N ASP A 104 15.47 0.00 15.07
CA ASP A 104 15.13 1.00 14.05
C ASP A 104 16.18 1.09 12.95
N VAL A 105 17.39 0.59 13.21
CA VAL A 105 18.49 0.70 12.25
C VAL A 105 18.17 -0.07 10.97
N LEU A 106 18.32 0.61 9.84
CA LEU A 106 18.27 0.01 8.52
C LEU A 106 19.57 -0.73 8.25
N THR A 107 19.53 -2.05 8.40
CA THR A 107 20.64 -2.93 8.04
C THR A 107 20.59 -3.31 6.55
N GLU A 108 21.71 -3.73 5.99
CA GLU A 108 21.75 -4.24 4.61
C GLU A 108 20.85 -5.46 4.42
N GLU A 109 20.69 -6.30 5.46
CA GLU A 109 19.76 -7.43 5.45
C GLU A 109 18.31 -6.98 5.32
N LYS A 110 17.88 -5.98 6.10
CA LYS A 110 16.53 -5.40 6.03
C LYS A 110 16.28 -4.76 4.65
N ARG A 111 17.26 -3.98 4.16
CA ARG A 111 17.22 -3.35 2.83
C ARG A 111 17.07 -4.40 1.72
N SER A 112 17.90 -5.43 1.76
CA SER A 112 17.88 -6.53 0.79
C SER A 112 16.56 -7.31 0.84
N THR A 113 16.05 -7.59 2.03
CA THR A 113 14.74 -8.25 2.22
C THR A 113 13.63 -7.47 1.53
N ILE A 114 13.55 -6.15 1.74
CA ILE A 114 12.52 -5.32 1.10
C ILE A 114 12.71 -5.22 -0.41
N LEU A 115 13.91 -4.83 -0.88
CA LEU A 115 14.13 -4.49 -2.28
C LEU A 115 14.25 -5.71 -3.20
N ARG A 116 14.73 -6.85 -2.69
CA ARG A 116 14.99 -8.05 -3.52
C ARG A 116 13.97 -9.16 -3.33
N GLN A 117 13.15 -9.11 -2.27
CA GLN A 117 12.18 -10.18 -1.98
C GLN A 117 10.77 -9.62 -1.83
N THR A 118 10.52 -8.80 -0.80
CA THR A 118 9.17 -8.37 -0.42
C THR A 118 8.49 -7.52 -1.50
N LEU A 119 9.11 -6.42 -1.94
CA LEU A 119 8.51 -5.53 -2.94
C LEU A 119 8.35 -6.21 -4.30
N PRO A 120 9.36 -6.94 -4.85
CA PRO A 120 9.18 -7.67 -6.10
C PRO A 120 8.01 -8.67 -6.04
N ALA A 121 7.88 -9.45 -4.97
CA ALA A 121 6.81 -10.42 -4.82
C ALA A 121 5.43 -9.74 -4.65
N ALA A 122 5.34 -8.66 -3.88
CA ALA A 122 4.10 -7.90 -3.72
C ALA A 122 3.67 -7.23 -5.03
N ILE A 123 4.60 -6.61 -5.76
CA ILE A 123 4.34 -6.02 -7.08
C ILE A 123 3.88 -7.10 -8.07
N GLN A 124 4.49 -8.29 -8.03
CA GLN A 124 4.09 -9.42 -8.87
C GLN A 124 2.64 -9.85 -8.59
N LEU A 125 2.22 -9.93 -7.33
CA LEU A 125 0.83 -10.26 -6.98
C LEU A 125 -0.17 -9.30 -7.65
N HIS A 126 0.14 -8.00 -7.67
CA HIS A 126 -0.68 -7.01 -8.36
C HIS A 126 -0.57 -7.09 -9.88
N SER A 127 0.63 -7.20 -10.45
CA SER A 127 0.82 -7.18 -11.90
C SER A 127 0.22 -8.39 -12.61
N GLU A 128 0.17 -9.54 -11.95
CA GLU A 128 -0.50 -10.74 -12.46
C GLU A 128 -2.04 -10.62 -12.51
N ARG A 129 -2.63 -9.70 -11.74
CA ARG A 129 -4.10 -9.59 -11.55
C ARG A 129 -4.67 -8.28 -12.10
N LEU A 130 -3.87 -7.23 -12.14
CA LEU A 130 -4.28 -5.90 -12.56
C LEU A 130 -3.70 -5.60 -13.93
N SER A 131 -4.57 -5.66 -14.93
CA SER A 131 -4.29 -5.07 -16.24
C SER A 131 -4.69 -3.61 -16.24
N VAL A 132 -3.90 -2.78 -16.92
CA VAL A 132 -4.11 -1.33 -17.08
C VAL A 132 -3.92 -0.94 -18.53
N LYS A 133 -4.47 0.21 -18.93
CA LYS A 133 -4.02 0.89 -20.15
C LYS A 133 -2.67 1.55 -19.85
N PRO A 134 -1.56 1.11 -20.47
CA PRO A 134 -0.24 1.57 -20.09
C PRO A 134 -0.06 3.07 -20.34
N ALA A 135 0.67 3.75 -19.44
CA ALA A 135 1.13 5.11 -19.70
C ALA A 135 1.96 5.13 -21.00
N THR A 136 1.64 6.08 -21.87
CA THR A 136 2.23 6.17 -23.22
C THR A 136 3.60 6.85 -23.24
N GLY A 137 3.96 7.58 -22.18
CA GLY A 137 5.22 8.29 -22.04
C GLY A 137 5.82 8.18 -20.64
N PRO A 138 6.94 8.87 -20.37
CA PRO A 138 7.53 8.92 -19.05
C PRO A 138 6.58 9.57 -18.03
N LEU A 139 6.48 8.98 -16.84
CA LEU A 139 5.80 9.60 -15.71
C LEU A 139 6.70 10.68 -15.10
N VAL A 140 6.23 11.93 -15.12
CA VAL A 140 6.99 13.09 -14.61
C VAL A 140 6.35 13.58 -13.31
N VAL A 141 7.16 13.72 -12.27
CA VAL A 141 6.76 14.23 -10.94
C VAL A 141 7.19 15.69 -10.82
N SER A 142 6.55 16.57 -11.58
CA SER A 142 6.92 17.99 -11.68
C SER A 142 6.10 18.90 -10.76
N GLN A 143 5.12 18.35 -10.05
CA GLN A 143 4.24 19.11 -9.17
C GLN A 143 5.02 19.68 -7.96
N PRO A 144 4.67 20.88 -7.49
CA PRO A 144 5.28 21.45 -6.30
C PRO A 144 4.75 20.85 -5.00
N ASP A 145 3.45 20.50 -4.97
CA ASP A 145 2.80 19.77 -3.88
C ASP A 145 2.72 18.30 -4.29
N LEU A 146 3.38 17.44 -3.50
CA LEU A 146 3.44 16.00 -3.75
C LEU A 146 2.62 15.20 -2.73
N GLY A 147 1.84 15.88 -1.90
CA GLY A 147 1.17 15.27 -0.76
C GLY A 147 2.16 14.47 0.08
N TRP A 148 1.85 13.20 0.33
CA TRP A 148 2.70 12.33 1.13
C TRP A 148 4.12 12.11 0.59
N CYS A 149 4.30 12.22 -0.73
CA CYS A 149 5.60 12.05 -1.35
C CYS A 149 6.55 13.22 -1.08
N ASP A 150 6.10 14.33 -0.48
CA ASP A 150 7.00 15.41 -0.03
C ASP A 150 7.95 14.96 1.09
N ASN A 151 7.63 13.86 1.77
CA ASN A 151 8.51 13.25 2.77
C ASN A 151 9.55 12.27 2.18
N PHE A 152 9.62 12.15 0.85
CA PHE A 152 10.51 11.21 0.18
C PHE A 152 11.43 11.94 -0.79
N THR A 153 12.61 11.39 -0.98
CA THR A 153 13.56 11.89 -1.94
C THR A 153 13.08 11.57 -3.35
N ILE A 154 12.67 12.61 -4.08
CA ILE A 154 12.30 12.51 -5.50
C ILE A 154 13.53 12.80 -6.36
N PRO A 155 14.09 11.81 -7.09
CA PRO A 155 15.23 12.04 -7.96
C PRO A 155 14.96 13.17 -8.95
N GLN A 156 15.96 14.04 -9.17
CA GLN A 156 15.84 15.15 -10.13
C GLN A 156 15.45 14.68 -11.53
N LYS A 157 15.86 13.46 -11.92
CA LYS A 157 15.45 12.84 -13.18
C LYS A 157 13.94 12.59 -13.25
N HIS A 158 13.30 12.21 -12.15
CA HIS A 158 11.84 11.99 -12.10
C HIS A 158 11.07 13.31 -12.24
N ARG A 159 11.64 14.42 -11.76
CA ARG A 159 11.08 15.78 -11.93
C ARG A 159 11.23 16.36 -13.33
N THR A 160 12.21 15.88 -14.10
CA THR A 160 12.59 16.47 -15.40
C THR A 160 12.29 15.57 -16.59
N VAL A 161 13.01 14.46 -16.72
CA VAL A 161 12.88 13.50 -17.83
C VAL A 161 11.72 12.53 -17.59
N GLY A 162 11.42 12.25 -16.32
CA GLY A 162 10.43 11.27 -15.92
C GLY A 162 10.93 9.83 -15.96
N VAL A 163 10.04 8.93 -15.54
CA VAL A 163 10.28 7.49 -15.46
C VAL A 163 9.57 6.79 -16.63
N LEU A 164 10.34 6.30 -17.59
CA LEU A 164 9.81 5.57 -18.75
C LEU A 164 9.42 4.13 -18.37
N GLY A 165 8.36 3.62 -18.99
CA GLY A 165 7.94 2.23 -18.85
C GLY A 165 7.39 1.90 -17.46
N ALA A 166 6.77 2.88 -16.82
CA ALA A 166 6.07 2.75 -15.56
C ALA A 166 4.64 3.26 -15.72
N ASP A 167 3.75 2.66 -14.96
CA ASP A 167 2.35 3.05 -14.77
C ASP A 167 2.11 3.66 -13.39
N MET A 168 3.00 3.32 -12.45
CA MET A 168 3.12 3.95 -11.14
C MET A 168 4.59 3.99 -10.72
N ILE A 169 4.99 5.08 -10.07
CA ILE A 169 6.26 5.20 -9.34
C ILE A 169 5.98 5.04 -7.85
N LEU A 170 6.63 4.09 -7.21
CA LEU A 170 6.58 3.88 -5.76
C LEU A 170 7.86 4.41 -5.12
N TYR A 171 7.74 5.45 -4.30
CA TYR A 171 8.83 5.96 -3.46
C TYR A 171 8.82 5.19 -2.15
N ALA A 172 9.84 4.37 -1.91
CA ALA A 172 9.88 3.42 -0.80
C ALA A 172 11.01 3.77 0.18
N ASN A 173 10.73 3.64 1.47
CA ASN A 173 11.73 3.76 2.52
C ASN A 173 11.60 2.66 3.59
N ILE A 174 12.63 2.51 4.42
CA ILE A 174 12.60 1.73 5.65
C ILE A 174 12.92 2.68 6.79
N PHE A 175 11.88 3.08 7.51
CA PHE A 175 11.94 4.08 8.56
C PHE A 175 10.98 3.73 9.71
N PRO A 176 11.29 4.09 10.97
CA PRO A 176 10.40 3.84 12.09
C PRO A 176 8.98 4.36 11.85
N THR A 177 7.98 3.53 12.13
CA THR A 177 6.57 3.87 11.96
C THR A 177 5.88 4.00 13.31
N ALA A 178 5.19 5.12 13.53
CA ALA A 178 4.40 5.31 14.74
C ALA A 178 3.18 4.37 14.75
N GLY A 179 2.70 4.00 15.95
CA GLY A 179 1.45 3.24 16.08
C GLY A 179 1.54 1.73 15.80
N GLY A 180 2.74 1.21 15.53
CA GLY A 180 2.99 -0.24 15.47
C GLY A 180 2.53 -0.93 14.19
N ALA A 181 2.19 -0.17 13.15
CA ALA A 181 2.00 -0.68 11.79
C ALA A 181 3.33 -1.25 11.26
N SER A 182 3.26 -2.32 10.47
CA SER A 182 4.47 -2.98 9.94
C SER A 182 4.95 -2.41 8.61
N ALA A 183 4.03 -1.78 7.90
CA ALA A 183 4.25 -1.02 6.68
C ALA A 183 3.03 -0.10 6.49
N TRP A 184 3.16 0.88 5.62
CA TRP A 184 2.04 1.67 5.09
C TRP A 184 2.35 2.07 3.65
N ALA A 185 1.34 2.30 2.83
CA ALA A 185 1.52 2.95 1.55
C ALA A 185 0.30 3.78 1.14
N VAL A 186 0.55 4.93 0.52
CA VAL A 186 -0.46 5.95 0.20
C VAL A 186 -0.25 6.48 -1.22
N PRO A 187 -1.32 6.72 -1.99
CA PRO A 187 -1.18 7.44 -3.25
C PRO A 187 -0.81 8.89 -2.98
N CYS A 188 0.10 9.42 -3.79
CA CYS A 188 0.57 10.82 -3.70
C CYS A 188 -0.02 11.67 -4.81
N LEU A 189 0.05 11.17 -6.04
CA LEU A 189 -0.35 11.92 -7.24
C LEU A 189 -1.21 11.06 -8.15
N MET A 190 -2.19 11.71 -8.77
CA MET A 190 -3.13 11.10 -9.68
C MET A 190 -3.07 11.80 -11.04
N THR A 191 -3.38 11.07 -12.10
CA THR A 191 -3.64 11.65 -13.42
C THR A 191 -5.00 12.36 -13.43
N ASP A 192 -5.31 13.06 -14.51
CA ASP A 192 -6.61 13.74 -14.67
C ASP A 192 -7.84 12.85 -14.51
N ASN A 193 -7.73 11.58 -14.90
CA ASN A 193 -8.81 10.61 -14.79
C ASN A 193 -8.84 9.90 -13.42
N GLY A 194 -8.10 10.42 -12.42
CA GLY A 194 -8.10 9.90 -11.06
C GLY A 194 -7.31 8.61 -10.88
N ARG A 195 -6.41 8.26 -11.81
CA ARG A 195 -5.54 7.08 -11.67
C ARG A 195 -4.28 7.45 -10.90
N PRO A 196 -3.97 6.79 -9.76
CA PRO A 196 -2.70 6.97 -9.07
C PRO A 196 -1.50 6.64 -9.97
N PHE A 197 -0.51 7.54 -10.05
CA PHE A 197 0.72 7.31 -10.81
C PHE A 197 2.00 7.55 -9.98
N ALA A 198 1.88 8.14 -8.79
CA ALA A 198 2.96 8.19 -7.80
C ALA A 198 2.40 7.85 -6.42
N ALA A 199 3.14 7.08 -5.65
CA ALA A 199 2.78 6.66 -4.30
C ALA A 199 4.01 6.60 -3.39
N ALA A 200 3.79 6.73 -2.09
CA ALA A 200 4.79 6.56 -1.06
C ALA A 200 4.52 5.26 -0.29
N ALA A 201 5.58 4.57 0.09
CA ALA A 201 5.50 3.40 0.97
C ALA A 201 6.64 3.42 1.99
N ASN A 202 6.34 2.96 3.19
CA ASN A 202 7.35 2.76 4.22
C ASN A 202 7.17 1.40 4.89
N PHE A 203 8.29 0.81 5.28
CA PHE A 203 8.33 -0.47 5.98
C PHE A 203 9.01 -0.27 7.33
N ASP A 204 8.33 -0.66 8.42
CA ASP A 204 8.88 -0.47 9.76
C ASP A 204 10.08 -1.43 9.97
N PRO A 205 11.29 -0.91 10.24
CA PRO A 205 12.50 -1.71 10.37
C PRO A 205 12.42 -2.79 11.46
N ARG A 206 11.59 -2.60 12.51
CA ARG A 206 11.41 -3.58 13.60
C ARG A 206 10.54 -4.76 13.18
N ARG A 207 9.81 -4.66 12.07
CA ARG A 207 8.82 -5.65 11.63
C ARG A 207 9.23 -6.40 10.37
N ILE A 208 10.32 -6.00 9.72
CA ILE A 208 10.81 -6.64 8.49
C ILE A 208 11.21 -8.09 8.79
N VAL A 209 10.51 -9.02 8.14
CA VAL A 209 10.81 -10.45 8.18
C VAL A 209 10.62 -11.04 6.80
N ALA A 210 11.52 -11.94 6.38
CA ALA A 210 11.46 -12.59 5.07
C ALA A 210 10.41 -13.74 5.05
N THR A 211 9.12 -13.38 5.07
CA THR A 211 8.02 -14.36 5.09
C THR A 211 6.94 -14.03 4.06
N ASN A 212 6.18 -15.04 3.63
CA ASN A 212 5.03 -14.86 2.75
C ASN A 212 3.94 -13.98 3.38
N LEU A 213 3.80 -14.01 4.71
CA LEU A 213 2.87 -13.12 5.41
C LEU A 213 3.28 -11.65 5.22
N TYR A 214 4.57 -11.35 5.35
CA TYR A 214 5.06 -9.98 5.18
C TYR A 214 4.96 -9.50 3.72
N VAL A 215 5.10 -10.41 2.73
CA VAL A 215 4.78 -10.11 1.32
C VAL A 215 3.31 -9.70 1.16
N ARG A 216 2.38 -10.39 1.83
CA ARG A 216 0.95 -10.07 1.77
C ARG A 216 0.60 -8.77 2.48
N VAL A 217 1.32 -8.44 3.56
CA VAL A 217 1.25 -7.10 4.19
C VAL A 217 1.70 -6.04 3.20
N ALA A 218 2.83 -6.22 2.52
CA ALA A 218 3.27 -5.28 1.51
C ALA A 218 2.27 -5.16 0.35
N ALA A 219 1.69 -6.27 -0.12
CA ALA A 219 0.67 -6.25 -1.17
C ALA A 219 -0.63 -5.54 -0.71
N HIS A 220 -1.04 -5.73 0.54
CA HIS A 220 -2.16 -4.99 1.13
C HIS A 220 -1.92 -3.47 1.05
N GLU A 221 -0.77 -3.01 1.54
CA GLU A 221 -0.43 -1.58 1.50
C GLU A 221 -0.31 -1.06 0.07
N LEU A 222 0.29 -1.83 -0.86
CA LEU A 222 0.30 -1.46 -2.28
C LEU A 222 -1.11 -1.38 -2.89
N GLY A 223 -2.07 -2.17 -2.39
CA GLY A 223 -3.48 -2.02 -2.74
C GLY A 223 -4.01 -0.61 -2.46
N HIS A 224 -3.68 -0.04 -1.30
CA HIS A 224 -4.03 1.33 -0.96
C HIS A 224 -3.32 2.35 -1.85
N ALA A 225 -2.01 2.19 -2.08
CA ALA A 225 -1.25 3.01 -3.02
C ALA A 225 -1.86 3.02 -4.44
N LEU A 226 -2.45 1.90 -4.86
CA LEU A 226 -3.13 1.71 -6.15
C LEU A 226 -4.57 2.27 -6.20
N GLY A 227 -5.06 2.84 -5.10
CA GLY A 227 -6.38 3.49 -5.03
C GLY A 227 -7.48 2.66 -4.37
N PHE A 228 -7.14 1.58 -3.67
CA PHE A 228 -8.11 0.86 -2.84
C PHE A 228 -8.33 1.62 -1.53
N HIS A 229 -9.14 2.67 -1.52
CA HIS A 229 -9.53 3.36 -0.29
C HIS A 229 -10.79 4.21 -0.48
N SER A 230 -11.39 4.62 0.64
CA SER A 230 -12.67 5.31 0.71
C SER A 230 -12.78 6.54 -0.19
N ASP A 231 -11.81 7.46 -0.17
CA ASP A 231 -11.84 8.66 -1.03
C ASP A 231 -11.94 8.31 -2.54
N HIS A 232 -11.23 7.28 -3.03
CA HIS A 232 -11.36 6.84 -4.43
C HIS A 232 -12.73 6.21 -4.69
N PHE A 233 -13.21 5.37 -3.76
CA PHE A 233 -14.52 4.74 -3.90
C PHE A 233 -15.65 5.77 -3.94
N VAL A 234 -15.55 6.84 -3.14
CA VAL A 234 -16.50 7.97 -3.16
C VAL A 234 -16.38 8.75 -4.46
N ALA A 235 -15.16 9.12 -4.88
CA ALA A 235 -14.92 9.88 -6.10
C ALA A 235 -15.43 9.17 -7.36
N LEU A 236 -15.38 7.83 -7.37
CA LEU A 236 -15.87 6.97 -8.45
C LEU A 236 -17.33 6.53 -8.27
N HIS A 237 -18.04 7.04 -7.24
CA HIS A 237 -19.43 6.69 -6.93
C HIS A 237 -19.67 5.17 -6.79
N MET A 238 -18.73 4.47 -6.15
CA MET A 238 -18.75 3.01 -6.01
C MET A 238 -19.47 2.52 -4.75
N ILE A 239 -19.73 3.41 -3.78
CA ILE A 239 -20.34 3.05 -2.48
C ILE A 239 -21.86 3.25 -2.54
N SER A 240 -22.59 2.32 -1.94
CA SER A 240 -24.03 2.46 -1.67
C SER A 240 -24.34 2.02 -0.25
N GLU A 241 -25.44 2.55 0.31
CA GLU A 241 -25.94 2.17 1.63
C GLU A 241 -27.07 1.14 1.50
N VAL A 242 -26.94 0.03 2.21
CA VAL A 242 -27.97 -1.02 2.27
C VAL A 242 -28.62 -0.99 3.66
N PRO A 243 -29.95 -0.77 3.75
CA PRO A 243 -30.62 -0.64 5.03
C PRO A 243 -30.88 -2.00 5.69
N ASN A 244 -31.07 -2.00 7.02
CA ASN A 244 -31.54 -3.14 7.81
C ASN A 244 -30.68 -4.41 7.70
N VAL A 245 -29.38 -4.26 7.44
CA VAL A 245 -28.47 -5.40 7.38
C VAL A 245 -28.15 -5.85 8.80
N ARG A 246 -28.74 -6.98 9.21
CA ARG A 246 -28.51 -7.63 10.52
C ARG A 246 -28.76 -6.71 11.73
N GLY A 247 -29.78 -5.87 11.65
CA GLY A 247 -30.16 -4.94 12.73
C GLY A 247 -29.39 -3.61 12.71
N MET A 248 -28.50 -3.40 11.74
CA MET A 248 -27.86 -2.11 11.49
C MET A 248 -28.77 -1.24 10.61
N SER A 249 -28.82 0.07 10.88
CA SER A 249 -29.65 1.00 10.13
C SER A 249 -29.24 1.08 8.67
N ASN A 250 -27.94 1.25 8.40
CA ASN A 250 -27.32 1.24 7.07
C ASN A 250 -25.95 0.55 7.13
N VAL A 251 -25.59 -0.14 6.05
CA VAL A 251 -24.25 -0.72 5.83
C VAL A 251 -23.74 -0.29 4.47
N SER A 252 -22.54 0.27 4.44
CA SER A 252 -21.85 0.67 3.22
C SER A 252 -21.31 -0.54 2.46
N VAL A 253 -21.59 -0.61 1.17
CA VAL A 253 -21.12 -1.68 0.28
C VAL A 253 -20.50 -1.10 -0.98
N ILE A 254 -19.49 -1.78 -1.56
CA ILE A 254 -19.08 -1.54 -2.95
C ILE A 254 -20.11 -2.19 -3.87
N SER A 255 -20.81 -1.37 -4.63
CA SER A 255 -22.01 -1.75 -5.41
C SER A 255 -21.79 -1.68 -6.93
N THR A 256 -20.55 -1.66 -7.40
CA THR A 256 -20.26 -1.70 -8.84
C THR A 256 -20.75 -3.01 -9.47
N PRO A 257 -21.08 -3.05 -10.78
CA PRO A 257 -21.57 -4.27 -11.43
C PRO A 257 -20.67 -5.49 -11.25
N LYS A 258 -19.34 -5.30 -11.33
CA LYS A 258 -18.37 -6.38 -11.12
C LYS A 258 -18.30 -6.83 -9.66
N ALA A 259 -18.31 -5.89 -8.71
CA ALA A 259 -18.31 -6.23 -7.28
C ALA A 259 -19.58 -6.99 -6.89
N LYS A 260 -20.77 -6.55 -7.35
CA LYS A 260 -22.03 -7.28 -7.14
C LYS A 260 -21.98 -8.69 -7.72
N ALA A 261 -21.51 -8.84 -8.96
CA ALA A 261 -21.41 -10.14 -9.60
C ALA A 261 -20.49 -11.09 -8.80
N MET A 262 -19.31 -10.60 -8.38
CA MET A 262 -18.37 -11.38 -7.58
C MET A 262 -18.95 -11.73 -6.20
N ALA A 263 -19.58 -10.78 -5.50
CA ALA A 263 -20.21 -11.02 -4.20
C ALA A 263 -21.26 -12.14 -4.28
N ARG A 264 -22.13 -12.07 -5.30
CA ARG A 264 -23.20 -13.05 -5.53
C ARG A 264 -22.63 -14.44 -5.82
N GLN A 265 -21.57 -14.51 -6.62
CA GLN A 265 -20.88 -15.76 -6.93
C GLN A 265 -20.19 -16.33 -5.69
N TYR A 266 -19.37 -15.54 -5.00
CA TYR A 266 -18.56 -15.97 -3.86
C TYR A 266 -19.42 -16.46 -2.70
N HIS A 267 -20.49 -15.74 -2.37
CA HIS A 267 -21.41 -16.12 -1.29
C HIS A 267 -22.59 -17.00 -1.73
N ASN A 268 -22.68 -17.34 -3.02
CA ASN A 268 -23.81 -18.06 -3.61
C ASN A 268 -25.18 -17.43 -3.23
N CYS A 269 -25.27 -16.10 -3.32
CA CYS A 269 -26.46 -15.34 -2.92
C CYS A 269 -26.81 -14.32 -4.01
N PRO A 270 -27.77 -14.63 -4.91
CA PRO A 270 -28.02 -13.83 -6.12
C PRO A 270 -28.61 -12.43 -5.84
N THR A 271 -29.13 -12.20 -4.64
CA THR A 271 -29.75 -10.93 -4.22
C THR A 271 -28.77 -9.99 -3.52
N LEU A 272 -27.48 -10.32 -3.42
CA LEU A 272 -26.52 -9.42 -2.80
C LEU A 272 -26.37 -8.13 -3.60
N GLU A 273 -26.34 -7.01 -2.88
CA GLU A 273 -26.26 -5.66 -3.44
C GLU A 273 -24.83 -5.12 -3.50
N GLY A 274 -23.83 -5.88 -3.05
CA GLY A 274 -22.42 -5.50 -3.08
C GLY A 274 -21.58 -6.32 -2.10
N ILE A 275 -20.33 -5.87 -1.93
CA ILE A 275 -19.41 -6.39 -0.90
C ILE A 275 -19.36 -5.36 0.23
N GLU A 276 -19.59 -5.80 1.46
CA GLU A 276 -19.55 -4.94 2.65
C GLU A 276 -18.16 -4.37 2.89
N LEU A 277 -18.13 -3.09 3.22
CA LEU A 277 -16.94 -2.41 3.67
C LEU A 277 -16.85 -2.44 5.20
N GLU A 278 -15.63 -2.37 5.72
CA GLU A 278 -15.39 -2.28 7.16
C GLU A 278 -15.91 -0.95 7.71
N ASP A 279 -16.74 -1.04 8.75
CA ASP A 279 -17.43 0.08 9.41
C ASP A 279 -16.93 0.32 10.85
N GLU A 280 -16.01 -0.53 11.33
CA GLU A 280 -15.33 -0.37 12.62
C GLU A 280 -13.94 0.26 12.43
N GLY A 281 -13.52 1.12 13.35
CA GLY A 281 -12.18 1.74 13.32
C GLY A 281 -12.19 3.25 13.55
N GLY A 282 -13.20 3.96 13.05
CA GLY A 282 -13.30 5.42 13.08
C GLY A 282 -13.75 5.99 11.72
N TYR A 283 -14.04 7.30 11.65
CA TYR A 283 -14.50 7.95 10.40
C TYR A 283 -13.42 7.96 9.29
N ASP A 284 -12.15 8.15 9.67
CA ASP A 284 -11.01 8.16 8.73
C ASP A 284 -10.48 6.75 8.42
N ASP A 285 -10.90 5.76 9.22
CA ASP A 285 -10.42 4.38 9.22
C ASP A 285 -11.45 3.41 8.55
N ALA A 286 -12.72 3.83 8.44
CA ALA A 286 -13.78 3.04 7.83
C ALA A 286 -13.77 3.15 6.29
N LEU A 287 -14.33 2.13 5.65
CA LEU A 287 -14.61 2.08 4.22
C LEU A 287 -13.42 1.89 3.28
N SER A 288 -12.21 1.71 3.81
CA SER A 288 -11.00 1.40 3.02
C SER A 288 -10.62 -0.08 3.03
N HIS A 289 -11.40 -0.93 3.71
CA HIS A 289 -11.20 -2.38 3.79
C HIS A 289 -12.51 -3.11 3.56
N TRP A 290 -12.41 -4.39 3.18
CA TRP A 290 -13.56 -5.27 3.24
C TRP A 290 -13.95 -5.60 4.68
N LYS A 291 -15.25 -5.73 4.93
CA LYS A 291 -15.76 -6.16 6.24
C LYS A 291 -15.19 -7.53 6.58
N LYS A 292 -14.34 -7.58 7.61
CA LYS A 292 -13.63 -8.81 8.00
C LYS A 292 -14.59 -9.96 8.32
N ARG A 293 -15.78 -9.65 8.86
CA ARG A 293 -16.82 -10.63 9.15
C ARG A 293 -17.18 -11.48 7.92
N SER A 294 -17.17 -10.88 6.74
CA SER A 294 -17.62 -11.51 5.49
C SER A 294 -16.44 -11.98 4.64
N MET A 295 -15.28 -11.33 4.77
CA MET A 295 -14.09 -11.53 3.92
C MET A 295 -12.82 -11.88 4.71
N ARG A 296 -12.95 -12.62 5.83
CA ARG A 296 -11.91 -12.79 6.86
C ARG A 296 -10.46 -13.01 6.37
N ASP A 297 -10.29 -13.86 5.37
CA ASP A 297 -8.96 -14.27 4.89
C ASP A 297 -8.47 -13.44 3.69
N GLU A 298 -9.25 -12.47 3.22
CA GLU A 298 -8.96 -11.64 2.05
C GLU A 298 -7.88 -10.58 2.37
N MET A 299 -7.05 -10.26 1.36
CA MET A 299 -5.91 -9.34 1.43
C MET A 299 -6.23 -7.96 2.02
N MET A 300 -7.29 -7.29 1.58
CA MET A 300 -7.73 -5.94 1.95
C MET A 300 -8.69 -5.91 3.15
N THR A 301 -8.55 -6.85 4.09
CA THR A 301 -9.15 -6.71 5.42
C THR A 301 -8.24 -5.86 6.33
N SER A 302 -8.81 -5.11 7.27
CA SER A 302 -8.07 -4.17 8.15
C SER A 302 -7.02 -4.82 9.06
N VAL A 303 -7.09 -6.14 9.21
CA VAL A 303 -6.11 -6.96 9.94
C VAL A 303 -5.72 -8.13 9.06
N VAL A 304 -4.49 -8.11 8.55
CA VAL A 304 -3.97 -9.16 7.67
C VAL A 304 -3.77 -10.43 8.49
N GLU A 305 -4.65 -11.42 8.25
CA GLU A 305 -4.51 -12.79 8.76
C GLU A 305 -3.83 -13.67 7.70
N VAL A 306 -4.63 -14.27 6.81
CA VAL A 306 -4.09 -15.04 5.69
C VAL A 306 -3.67 -14.10 4.58
N GLY A 307 -4.55 -13.21 4.12
CA GLY A 307 -4.25 -12.23 3.06
C GLY A 307 -4.30 -12.82 1.65
N LEU A 308 -5.36 -13.55 1.34
CA LEU A 308 -5.61 -14.15 0.03
C LEU A 308 -5.96 -13.08 -1.01
N TYR A 309 -5.30 -13.19 -2.15
CA TYR A 309 -5.55 -12.36 -3.33
C TYR A 309 -6.00 -13.28 -4.47
N SER A 310 -7.27 -13.69 -4.40
CA SER A 310 -7.89 -14.73 -5.24
C SER A 310 -8.94 -14.17 -6.18
#